data_AF-A0AAV0KGY5-F1
#
_entry.id   AF-A0AAV0KGY5-F1
#
_cell.length_a   1.000
_cell.length_b   1.000
_cell.length_c   1.000
_cell.angle_alpha   90.00
_cell.angle_beta   90.00
_cell.angle_gamma   90.00
#
_symmetry.space_group_name_H-M   'P 1'
#
loop_
_entity.id
_entity.type
_entity.pdbx_description
1 polymer ?
#
loop_
_entity_poly.entity_id
_entity_poly.type
_entity_poly.pdbx_seq_one_letter_code
_entity_poly.pdbx_strand_id
1 'polypeptide(L)'
;MSAECGVVCVTGGSGYIASWIIKLLLERGYTVKTTVRDPDDKTKTQHLLSLDGANERLQLYKADLTAEGSFDSAVDGCQAVFHTASPVLFQTSNPQADLIDPAVKGTLNVLKSCAKMPSVKRVVLTSSMASVVCNRKPLSAGVVIDETWFSDPEFCAKYQHWYMLSKTLAEEAAWKFANENGIDLVAVNPGFVIGPFLQPSVNFTVEEVLRLINGNRAFPSDIFRFVDVRDVANAHIQAFEVPSASGRCCVVGSMVHYTEALKIMHELYPNLPLSGK
;
A
#
# COMPACT_ATOMS: atom_id res chain seq x y z
N MET A 1 23.56 -14.12 -21.45
CA MET A 1 23.60 -14.30 -19.98
C MET A 1 22.79 -13.15 -19.40
N SER A 2 21.50 -13.38 -19.12
CA SER A 2 20.68 -12.38 -18.42
C SER A 2 21.32 -12.13 -17.06
N ALA A 3 21.62 -10.88 -16.72
CA ALA A 3 22.02 -10.54 -15.37
C ALA A 3 20.97 -11.14 -14.41
N GLU A 4 21.39 -11.97 -13.47
CA GLU A 4 20.47 -12.54 -12.48
C GLU A 4 19.80 -11.37 -11.74
N CYS A 5 18.49 -11.21 -11.90
CA CYS A 5 17.73 -10.25 -11.13
C CYS A 5 17.85 -10.61 -9.64
N GLY A 6 18.22 -9.63 -8.80
CA GLY A 6 18.55 -9.88 -7.40
C GLY A 6 17.37 -10.33 -6.53
N VAL A 7 17.61 -10.48 -5.23
CA VAL A 7 16.61 -10.93 -4.26
C VAL A 7 15.94 -9.73 -3.60
N VAL A 8 14.61 -9.72 -3.51
CA VAL A 8 13.83 -8.64 -2.88
C VAL A 8 12.79 -9.18 -1.91
N CYS A 9 12.43 -8.40 -0.90
CA CYS A 9 11.38 -8.74 0.06
C CYS A 9 10.13 -7.90 -0.17
N VAL A 10 8.93 -8.51 -0.19
CA VAL A 10 7.64 -7.81 -0.19
C VAL A 10 6.86 -8.22 1.05
N THR A 11 6.68 -7.30 2.00
CA THR A 11 5.96 -7.65 3.25
C THR A 11 4.45 -7.67 3.01
N GLY A 12 3.71 -8.57 3.66
CA GLY A 12 2.26 -8.60 3.59
C GLY A 12 1.72 -9.10 2.25
N GLY A 13 2.37 -10.13 1.68
CA GLY A 13 2.17 -10.59 0.30
C GLY A 13 0.73 -10.91 -0.08
N SER A 14 -0.11 -11.34 0.88
CA SER A 14 -1.52 -11.64 0.64
C SER A 14 -2.41 -10.40 0.41
N GLY A 15 -1.84 -9.19 0.51
CA GLY A 15 -2.52 -7.93 0.28
C GLY A 15 -2.69 -7.61 -1.21
N TYR A 16 -3.64 -6.72 -1.51
CA TYR A 16 -4.00 -6.35 -2.87
C TYR A 16 -2.82 -5.76 -3.67
N ILE A 17 -2.23 -4.66 -3.17
CA ILE A 17 -1.05 -4.03 -3.80
C ILE A 17 0.15 -4.98 -3.80
N ALA A 18 0.36 -5.69 -2.68
CA ALA A 18 1.49 -6.61 -2.50
C ALA A 18 1.50 -7.73 -3.54
N SER A 19 0.36 -8.37 -3.79
CA SER A 19 0.23 -9.45 -4.77
C SER A 19 0.58 -9.00 -6.19
N TRP A 20 0.21 -7.77 -6.56
CA TRP A 20 0.59 -7.18 -7.85
C TRP A 20 2.08 -6.83 -7.93
N ILE A 21 2.66 -6.29 -6.87
CA ILE A 21 4.12 -6.06 -6.81
C ILE A 21 4.87 -7.38 -6.98
N ILE A 22 4.45 -8.44 -6.26
CA ILE A 22 5.05 -9.78 -6.35
C ILE A 22 4.95 -10.32 -7.78
N LYS A 23 3.75 -10.27 -8.39
CA LYS A 23 3.54 -10.70 -9.78
C LYS A 23 4.51 -10.02 -10.73
N LEU A 24 4.57 -8.70 -10.69
CA LEU A 24 5.38 -7.90 -11.61
C LEU A 24 6.89 -8.04 -11.37
N LEU A 25 7.31 -8.33 -10.14
CA LEU A 25 8.71 -8.65 -9.82
C LEU A 25 9.12 -10.04 -10.34
N LEU A 26 8.25 -11.04 -10.19
CA LEU A 26 8.48 -12.39 -10.73
C LEU A 26 8.57 -12.37 -12.26
N GLU A 27 7.71 -11.60 -12.93
CA GLU A 27 7.76 -11.40 -14.39
C GLU A 27 9.07 -10.74 -14.85
N ARG A 28 9.60 -9.81 -14.05
CA ARG A 28 10.91 -9.18 -14.28
C ARG A 28 12.09 -10.06 -13.93
N GLY A 29 11.84 -11.24 -13.36
CA GLY A 29 12.86 -12.25 -13.08
C GLY A 29 13.46 -12.23 -11.68
N TYR A 30 12.99 -11.35 -10.78
CA TYR A 30 13.47 -11.28 -9.41
C TYR A 30 13.13 -12.55 -8.61
N THR A 31 14.01 -12.90 -7.67
CA THR A 31 13.63 -13.80 -6.56
C THR A 31 12.91 -12.97 -5.50
N VAL A 32 11.68 -13.36 -5.18
CA VAL A 32 10.81 -12.63 -4.25
C VAL A 32 10.65 -13.42 -2.97
N LYS A 33 11.15 -12.87 -1.87
CA LYS A 33 10.74 -13.27 -0.52
C LYS A 33 9.50 -12.47 -0.15
N THR A 34 8.47 -13.11 0.40
CA THR A 34 7.30 -12.38 0.88
C THR A 34 6.86 -12.86 2.24
N THR A 35 6.32 -11.95 3.05
CA THR A 35 5.80 -12.30 4.36
C THR A 35 4.29 -12.41 4.38
N VAL A 36 3.79 -13.43 5.06
CA VAL A 36 2.39 -13.63 5.39
C VAL A 36 2.27 -14.07 6.85
N ARG A 37 1.08 -13.90 7.45
CA ARG A 37 0.84 -14.32 8.84
C ARG A 37 0.95 -15.83 9.03
N ASP A 38 0.48 -16.57 8.04
CA ASP A 38 0.55 -18.02 8.00
C ASP A 38 0.84 -18.49 6.56
N PRO A 39 2.07 -18.98 6.27
CA PRO A 39 2.43 -19.53 4.96
C PRO A 39 1.62 -20.76 4.55
N ASP A 40 1.12 -21.52 5.54
CA ASP A 40 0.41 -22.78 5.31
C ASP A 40 -1.08 -22.56 5.02
N ASP A 41 -1.62 -21.37 5.31
CA ASP A 41 -2.99 -20.98 4.98
C ASP A 41 -3.15 -20.74 3.47
N LYS A 42 -3.51 -21.80 2.74
CA LYS A 42 -3.77 -21.75 1.29
C LYS A 42 -4.86 -20.76 0.90
N THR A 43 -5.80 -20.44 1.77
CA THR A 43 -6.84 -19.43 1.45
C THR A 43 -6.23 -18.04 1.28
N LYS A 44 -5.07 -17.79 1.90
CA LYS A 44 -4.32 -16.53 1.84
C LYS A 44 -3.10 -16.59 0.93
N THR A 45 -2.59 -17.77 0.57
CA THR A 45 -1.34 -17.91 -0.19
C THR A 45 -1.51 -18.49 -1.58
N GLN A 46 -2.61 -19.20 -1.88
CA GLN A 46 -2.78 -19.90 -3.16
C GLN A 46 -2.69 -18.97 -4.37
N HIS A 47 -3.23 -17.75 -4.28
CA HIS A 47 -3.16 -16.78 -5.37
C HIS A 47 -1.73 -16.31 -5.67
N LEU A 48 -0.83 -16.34 -4.69
CA LEU A 48 0.59 -16.02 -4.88
C LEU A 48 1.34 -17.21 -5.48
N LEU A 49 1.07 -18.41 -4.95
CA LEU A 49 1.68 -19.65 -5.42
C LEU A 49 1.26 -20.02 -6.86
N SER A 50 0.16 -19.45 -7.35
CA SER A 50 -0.34 -19.67 -8.72
C SER A 50 0.20 -18.65 -9.73
N LEU A 51 1.07 -17.72 -9.32
CA LEU A 51 1.68 -16.75 -10.23
C LEU A 51 2.78 -17.40 -11.08
N ASP A 52 2.92 -16.94 -12.31
CA ASP A 52 3.99 -17.40 -13.20
C ASP A 52 5.38 -17.14 -12.59
N GLY A 53 6.20 -18.18 -12.52
CA GLY A 53 7.53 -18.14 -11.92
C GLY A 53 7.57 -18.25 -10.39
N ALA A 54 6.42 -18.42 -9.72
CA ALA A 54 6.37 -18.54 -8.26
C ALA A 54 7.02 -19.83 -7.75
N ASN A 55 6.86 -20.95 -8.46
CA ASN A 55 7.42 -22.24 -8.05
C ASN A 55 8.94 -22.22 -7.94
N GLU A 56 9.60 -21.38 -8.73
CA GLU A 56 11.05 -21.27 -8.81
C GLU A 56 11.61 -20.13 -7.96
N ARG A 57 10.85 -19.03 -7.82
CA ARG A 57 11.39 -17.74 -7.33
C ARG A 57 10.57 -17.07 -6.23
N LEU A 58 9.44 -17.63 -5.80
CA LEU A 58 8.66 -17.10 -4.68
C LEU A 58 8.96 -17.90 -3.40
N GLN A 59 9.32 -17.20 -2.33
CA GLN A 59 9.57 -17.78 -1.02
C GLN A 59 8.64 -17.15 0.01
N LEU A 60 7.80 -17.95 0.67
CA LEU A 60 6.88 -17.49 1.71
C LEU A 60 7.55 -17.58 3.09
N TYR A 61 7.51 -16.49 3.84
CA TYR A 61 7.99 -16.39 5.21
C TYR A 61 6.84 -16.06 6.16
N LYS A 62 6.84 -16.70 7.33
CA LYS A 62 5.94 -16.32 8.41
C LYS A 62 6.46 -15.03 9.06
N ALA A 63 5.64 -14.00 9.12
CA ALA A 63 5.94 -12.81 9.93
C ALA A 63 4.67 -12.20 10.52
N ASP A 64 4.80 -11.65 11.72
CA ASP A 64 3.79 -10.83 12.36
C ASP A 64 4.29 -9.39 12.44
N LEU A 65 3.47 -8.45 11.97
CA LEU A 65 3.82 -7.03 11.89
C LEU A 65 4.27 -6.46 13.24
N THR A 66 3.70 -6.92 14.33
CA THR A 66 3.93 -6.40 15.69
C THR A 66 4.93 -7.22 16.51
N ALA A 67 5.34 -8.40 16.03
CA ALA A 67 6.36 -9.21 16.70
C ALA A 67 7.77 -8.77 16.29
N GLU A 68 8.54 -8.24 17.23
CA GLU A 68 9.90 -7.73 16.97
C GLU A 68 10.81 -8.81 16.36
N GLY A 69 11.53 -8.46 15.29
CA GLY A 69 12.47 -9.36 14.60
C GLY A 69 11.81 -10.39 13.68
N SER A 70 10.47 -10.42 13.58
CA SER A 70 9.75 -11.39 12.73
C SER A 70 10.07 -11.26 11.23
N PHE A 71 10.64 -10.13 10.80
CA PHE A 71 11.02 -9.88 9.41
C PHE A 71 12.50 -10.15 9.12
N ASP A 72 13.34 -10.43 10.12
CA ASP A 72 14.78 -10.56 9.97
C ASP A 72 15.12 -11.63 8.89
N SER A 73 14.51 -12.81 8.96
CA SER A 73 14.76 -13.90 7.99
C SER A 73 14.25 -13.59 6.58
N ALA A 74 13.17 -12.82 6.45
CA ALA A 74 12.59 -12.46 5.17
C ALA A 74 13.39 -11.36 4.46
N VAL A 75 14.01 -10.46 5.24
CA VAL A 75 14.82 -9.34 4.75
C VAL A 75 16.27 -9.74 4.49
N ASP A 76 16.79 -10.74 5.19
CA ASP A 76 18.16 -11.23 5.02
C ASP A 76 18.46 -11.58 3.54
N GLY A 77 19.61 -11.10 3.05
CA GLY A 77 20.05 -11.26 1.67
C GLY A 77 19.26 -10.47 0.61
N CYS A 78 18.25 -9.68 1.00
CA CYS A 78 17.50 -8.84 0.05
C CYS A 78 18.24 -7.55 -0.26
N GLN A 79 18.19 -7.13 -1.53
CA GLN A 79 18.70 -5.82 -1.96
C GLN A 79 17.68 -4.69 -1.75
N ALA A 80 16.40 -5.03 -1.68
CA ALA A 80 15.34 -4.07 -1.41
C ALA A 80 14.19 -4.71 -0.65
N VAL A 81 13.48 -3.86 0.10
CA VAL A 81 12.28 -4.25 0.86
C VAL A 81 11.12 -3.35 0.47
N PHE A 82 10.06 -3.94 -0.07
CA PHE A 82 8.78 -3.30 -0.35
C PHE A 82 7.88 -3.50 0.86
N HIS A 83 7.84 -2.49 1.74
CA HIS A 83 7.02 -2.55 2.95
C HIS A 83 5.59 -2.12 2.66
N THR A 84 4.73 -3.10 2.39
CA THR A 84 3.29 -2.87 2.10
C THR A 84 2.35 -3.26 3.25
N ALA A 85 2.86 -4.00 4.25
CA ALA A 85 2.05 -4.53 5.34
C ALA A 85 1.63 -3.42 6.31
N SER A 86 0.34 -3.11 6.36
CA SER A 86 -0.19 -2.09 7.26
C SER A 86 -1.67 -2.37 7.55
N PRO A 87 -2.16 -2.11 8.78
CA PRO A 87 -3.58 -2.24 9.10
C PRO A 87 -4.42 -1.27 8.24
N VAL A 88 -5.57 -1.75 7.76
CA VAL A 88 -6.55 -0.93 7.03
C VAL A 88 -7.89 -1.10 7.73
N LEU A 89 -8.18 -0.18 8.67
CA LEU A 89 -9.42 -0.14 9.43
C LEU A 89 -9.97 1.29 9.38
N PHE A 90 -11.25 1.43 9.03
CA PHE A 90 -11.96 2.70 8.99
C PHE A 90 -12.98 2.86 10.11
N GLN A 91 -13.26 1.79 10.84
CA GLN A 91 -14.16 1.77 12.00
C GLN A 91 -13.53 0.95 13.11
N THR A 92 -13.39 1.54 14.29
CA THR A 92 -12.87 0.89 15.51
C THR A 92 -13.31 1.71 16.73
N SER A 93 -13.53 1.04 17.85
CA SER A 93 -13.76 1.67 19.16
C SER A 93 -12.46 2.04 19.88
N ASN A 94 -11.31 1.50 19.46
CA ASN A 94 -9.99 1.80 20.01
C ASN A 94 -8.97 2.09 18.88
N PRO A 95 -9.04 3.28 18.26
CA PRO A 95 -8.14 3.66 17.17
C PRO A 95 -6.65 3.59 17.52
N GLN A 96 -6.30 3.84 18.79
CA GLN A 96 -4.93 3.80 19.25
C GLN A 96 -4.37 2.38 19.13
N ALA A 97 -5.03 1.39 19.76
CA ALA A 97 -4.55 0.02 19.81
C ALA A 97 -4.73 -0.74 18.49
N ASP A 98 -5.80 -0.47 17.75
CA ASP A 98 -6.18 -1.28 16.58
C ASP A 98 -5.55 -0.76 15.28
N LEU A 99 -5.16 0.52 15.22
CA LEU A 99 -4.79 1.18 13.97
C LEU A 99 -3.50 1.99 14.07
N ILE A 100 -3.38 2.91 15.03
CA ILE A 100 -2.21 3.80 15.15
C ILE A 100 -0.98 3.03 15.61
N ASP A 101 -1.07 2.35 16.76
CA ASP A 101 0.03 1.59 17.34
C ASP A 101 0.55 0.52 16.37
N PRO A 102 -0.30 -0.34 15.76
CA PRO A 102 0.20 -1.38 14.86
C PRO A 102 0.79 -0.80 13.57
N ALA A 103 0.29 0.34 13.07
CA ALA A 103 0.87 0.99 11.89
C ALA A 103 2.29 1.51 12.18
N VAL A 104 2.47 2.24 13.28
CA VAL A 104 3.79 2.80 13.66
C VAL A 104 4.75 1.70 14.08
N LYS A 105 4.35 0.82 15.01
CA LYS A 105 5.19 -0.29 15.49
C LYS A 105 5.56 -1.23 14.35
N GLY A 106 4.61 -1.53 13.47
CA GLY A 106 4.83 -2.36 12.29
C GLY A 106 5.87 -1.80 11.33
N THR A 107 5.73 -0.52 11.00
CA THR A 107 6.66 0.18 10.12
C THR A 107 8.06 0.18 10.70
N LEU A 108 8.20 0.53 11.99
CA LEU A 108 9.50 0.53 12.67
C LEU A 108 10.09 -0.88 12.80
N ASN A 109 9.27 -1.92 13.01
CA ASN A 109 9.74 -3.29 13.11
C ASN A 109 10.41 -3.74 11.81
N VAL A 110 9.79 -3.48 10.66
CA VAL A 110 10.38 -3.81 9.35
C VAL A 110 11.65 -2.99 9.11
N LEU A 111 11.65 -1.70 9.41
CA LEU A 111 12.85 -0.85 9.23
C LEU A 111 14.00 -1.26 10.15
N LYS A 112 13.72 -1.68 11.39
CA LYS A 112 14.73 -2.27 12.29
C LYS A 112 15.35 -3.53 11.69
N SER A 113 14.55 -4.41 11.07
CA SER A 113 15.09 -5.58 10.36
C SER A 113 15.96 -5.15 9.18
N CYS A 114 15.56 -4.12 8.41
CA CYS A 114 16.35 -3.58 7.30
C CYS A 114 17.69 -3.00 7.77
N ALA A 115 17.69 -2.25 8.88
CA ALA A 115 18.91 -1.63 9.44
C ALA A 115 19.98 -2.65 9.85
N LYS A 116 19.57 -3.88 10.20
CA LYS A 116 20.48 -4.97 10.56
C LYS A 116 21.15 -5.62 9.34
N MET A 117 20.62 -5.41 8.13
CA MET A 117 20.98 -6.15 6.93
C MET A 117 21.72 -5.27 5.92
N PRO A 118 23.06 -5.34 5.84
CA PRO A 118 23.86 -4.53 4.92
C PRO A 118 23.52 -4.76 3.43
N SER A 119 22.84 -5.88 3.11
CA SER A 119 22.40 -6.17 1.76
C SER A 119 21.29 -5.21 1.28
N VAL A 120 20.48 -4.66 2.20
CA VAL A 120 19.34 -3.81 1.87
C VAL A 120 19.84 -2.44 1.44
N LYS A 121 19.68 -2.14 0.15
CA LYS A 121 20.10 -0.88 -0.47
C LYS A 121 19.00 0.18 -0.43
N ARG A 122 17.74 -0.23 -0.49
CA ARG A 122 16.58 0.68 -0.51
C ARG A 122 15.35 0.03 0.10
N VAL A 123 14.58 0.80 0.85
CA VAL A 123 13.25 0.45 1.32
C VAL A 123 12.22 1.26 0.54
N VAL A 124 11.23 0.60 -0.03
CA VAL A 124 10.07 1.24 -0.67
C VAL A 124 8.86 1.05 0.23
N LEU A 125 8.39 2.13 0.84
CA LEU A 125 7.26 2.14 1.76
C LEU A 125 5.95 2.40 1.02
N THR A 126 4.95 1.52 1.17
CA THR A 126 3.59 1.81 0.76
C THR A 126 2.92 2.69 1.82
N SER A 127 2.94 4.01 1.58
CA SER A 127 2.18 4.97 2.36
C SER A 127 0.80 5.21 1.73
N SER A 128 0.30 6.44 1.70
CA SER A 128 -1.01 6.79 1.14
C SER A 128 -1.11 8.29 0.89
N MET A 129 -2.00 8.72 -0.01
CA MET A 129 -2.46 10.12 -0.05
C MET A 129 -3.07 10.57 1.29
N ALA A 130 -3.44 9.63 2.17
CA ALA A 130 -3.89 9.90 3.53
C ALA A 130 -2.86 10.67 4.39
N SER A 131 -1.56 10.51 4.12
CA SER A 131 -0.47 11.27 4.79
C SER A 131 -0.12 12.58 4.05
N VAL A 132 -0.82 12.90 2.96
CA VAL A 132 -0.56 14.09 2.13
C VAL A 132 -1.67 15.13 2.31
N VAL A 133 -2.94 14.71 2.25
CA VAL A 133 -4.09 15.60 1.99
C VAL A 133 -4.89 16.01 3.23
N CYS A 134 -4.69 15.39 4.39
CA CYS A 134 -5.47 15.68 5.59
C CYS A 134 -4.86 16.82 6.40
N ASN A 135 -4.97 18.04 5.91
CA ASN A 135 -4.47 19.23 6.58
C ASN A 135 -5.46 20.40 6.46
N ARG A 136 -5.06 21.57 6.99
CA ARG A 136 -5.91 22.76 7.06
C ARG A 136 -6.00 23.53 5.73
N LYS A 137 -5.29 23.08 4.69
CA LYS A 137 -5.29 23.77 3.39
C LYS A 137 -6.61 23.49 2.67
N PRO A 138 -7.25 24.50 2.06
CA PRO A 138 -8.50 24.30 1.33
C PRO A 138 -8.27 23.45 0.08
N LEU A 139 -9.19 22.51 -0.18
CA LEU A 139 -9.23 21.71 -1.40
C LEU A 139 -10.26 22.31 -2.36
N SER A 140 -9.86 23.37 -3.06
CA SER A 140 -10.68 24.04 -4.08
C SER A 140 -10.21 23.71 -5.51
N ALA A 141 -11.05 24.00 -6.50
CA ALA A 141 -10.66 23.90 -7.90
C ALA A 141 -9.38 24.70 -8.18
N GLY A 142 -8.45 24.11 -8.95
CA GLY A 142 -7.16 24.72 -9.30
C GLY A 142 -6.03 24.48 -8.29
N VAL A 143 -6.30 23.91 -7.12
CA VAL A 143 -5.24 23.52 -6.17
C VAL A 143 -4.48 22.30 -6.70
N VAL A 144 -3.16 22.43 -6.84
CA VAL A 144 -2.27 21.31 -7.13
C VAL A 144 -1.75 20.74 -5.81
N ILE A 145 -1.99 19.45 -5.62
CA ILE A 145 -1.47 18.68 -4.49
C ILE A 145 -0.23 17.95 -4.98
N ASP A 146 0.87 18.09 -4.25
CA ASP A 146 2.15 17.46 -4.53
C ASP A 146 2.78 16.91 -3.24
N GLU A 147 3.99 16.37 -3.36
CA GLU A 147 4.76 15.75 -2.29
C GLU A 147 5.16 16.70 -1.16
N THR A 148 5.04 18.03 -1.36
CA THR A 148 5.31 19.05 -0.34
C THR A 148 4.15 19.21 0.65
N TRP A 149 3.01 18.58 0.36
CA TRP A 149 1.86 18.56 1.26
C TRP A 149 1.99 17.42 2.26
N PHE A 150 1.84 17.75 3.54
CA PHE A 150 1.79 16.78 4.63
C PHE A 150 0.45 16.91 5.33
N SER A 151 -0.15 15.77 5.67
CA SER A 151 -1.26 15.73 6.60
C SER A 151 -0.81 16.25 7.97
N ASP A 152 -1.71 16.90 8.68
CA ASP A 152 -1.48 17.46 10.03
C ASP A 152 -2.02 16.47 11.07
N PRO A 153 -1.15 15.82 11.88
CA PRO A 153 -1.59 14.87 12.90
C PRO A 153 -2.58 15.46 13.91
N GLU A 154 -2.41 16.72 14.32
CA GLU A 154 -3.33 17.37 15.26
C GLU A 154 -4.71 17.57 14.62
N PHE A 155 -4.73 17.98 13.35
CA PHE A 155 -5.97 18.10 12.60
C PHE A 155 -6.66 16.75 12.44
N CYS A 156 -5.91 15.71 12.07
CA CYS A 156 -6.45 14.35 11.94
C CYS A 156 -7.06 13.86 13.25
N ALA A 157 -6.37 14.07 14.38
CA ALA A 157 -6.86 13.68 15.71
C ALA A 157 -8.11 14.46 16.12
N LYS A 158 -8.10 15.79 15.93
CA LYS A 158 -9.22 16.68 16.29
C LYS A 158 -10.52 16.29 15.59
N TYR A 159 -10.45 15.92 14.31
CA TYR A 159 -11.61 15.52 13.50
C TYR A 159 -11.80 14.00 13.42
N GLN A 160 -11.08 13.24 14.26
CA GLN A 160 -11.20 11.77 14.36
C GLN A 160 -10.94 11.04 13.04
N HIS A 161 -10.07 11.59 12.18
CA HIS A 161 -9.60 10.96 10.95
C HIS A 161 -8.50 9.93 11.26
N TRP A 162 -8.85 8.89 12.02
CA TRP A 162 -7.88 7.96 12.60
C TRP A 162 -7.02 7.20 11.59
N TYR A 163 -7.57 6.85 10.42
CA TYR A 163 -6.79 6.25 9.34
C TYR A 163 -5.76 7.21 8.75
N MET A 164 -6.15 8.48 8.55
CA MET A 164 -5.22 9.52 8.08
C MET A 164 -4.13 9.75 9.13
N LEU A 165 -4.51 9.80 10.41
CA LEU A 165 -3.57 9.93 11.53
C LEU A 165 -2.57 8.77 11.56
N SER A 166 -3.04 7.51 11.46
CA SER A 166 -2.16 6.35 11.53
C SER A 166 -1.16 6.30 10.37
N LYS A 167 -1.61 6.61 9.14
CA LYS A 167 -0.74 6.68 7.96
C LYS A 167 0.27 7.83 8.05
N THR A 168 -0.16 8.99 8.57
CA THR A 168 0.72 10.14 8.77
C THR A 168 1.82 9.83 9.78
N LEU A 169 1.45 9.34 10.97
CA LEU A 169 2.42 9.02 12.03
C LEU A 169 3.35 7.87 11.64
N ALA A 170 2.86 6.86 10.91
CA ALA A 170 3.70 5.77 10.44
C ALA A 170 4.74 6.23 9.42
N GLU A 171 4.37 7.11 8.48
CA GLU A 171 5.30 7.67 7.50
C GLU A 171 6.32 8.62 8.16
N GLU A 172 5.89 9.48 9.09
CA GLU A 172 6.79 10.34 9.86
C GLU A 172 7.82 9.52 10.67
N ALA A 173 7.36 8.45 11.33
CA ALA A 173 8.24 7.54 12.06
C ALA A 173 9.22 6.82 11.13
N ALA A 174 8.77 6.44 9.93
CA ALA A 174 9.62 5.81 8.92
C ALA A 174 10.75 6.73 8.46
N TRP A 175 10.42 7.97 8.09
CA TRP A 175 11.41 8.95 7.65
C TRP A 175 12.40 9.29 8.76
N LYS A 176 11.92 9.50 9.98
CA LYS A 176 12.78 9.76 11.14
C LYS A 176 13.78 8.61 11.34
N PHE A 177 13.28 7.38 11.40
CA PHE A 177 14.13 6.20 11.61
C PHE A 177 15.11 5.99 10.46
N ALA A 178 14.66 6.14 9.21
CA ALA A 178 15.51 5.98 8.04
C ALA A 178 16.67 6.99 8.02
N ASN A 179 16.39 8.25 8.31
CA ASN A 179 17.41 9.30 8.39
C ASN A 179 18.42 9.04 9.51
N GLU A 180 17.96 8.60 10.69
CA GLU A 180 18.82 8.29 11.84
C GLU A 180 19.71 7.06 11.62
N ASN A 181 19.31 6.15 10.74
CA ASN A 181 20.00 4.87 10.50
C ASN A 181 20.61 4.74 9.09
N GLY A 182 20.62 5.82 8.31
CA GLY A 182 21.20 5.84 6.96
C GLY A 182 20.51 4.91 5.96
N ILE A 183 19.20 4.69 6.10
CA ILE A 183 18.41 3.88 5.16
C ILE A 183 17.93 4.76 4.01
N ASP A 184 18.20 4.36 2.77
CA ASP A 184 17.58 4.95 1.59
C ASP A 184 16.09 4.52 1.52
N LEU A 185 15.19 5.48 1.76
CA LEU A 185 13.75 5.29 1.82
C LEU A 185 13.07 6.06 0.70
N VAL A 186 12.14 5.40 0.00
CA VAL A 186 11.20 6.05 -0.92
C VAL A 186 9.78 5.69 -0.51
N ALA A 187 8.91 6.69 -0.36
CA ALA A 187 7.50 6.48 -0.03
C ALA A 187 6.62 6.58 -1.28
N VAL A 188 5.77 5.58 -1.50
CA VAL A 188 4.74 5.60 -2.53
C VAL A 188 3.41 5.90 -1.86
N ASN A 189 2.75 6.99 -2.27
CA ASN A 189 1.53 7.53 -1.68
C ASN A 189 0.35 7.35 -2.64
N PRO A 190 -0.22 6.13 -2.75
CA PRO A 190 -1.35 5.88 -3.63
C PRO A 190 -2.64 6.55 -3.13
N GLY A 191 -3.49 6.92 -4.08
CA GLY A 191 -4.88 7.30 -3.83
C GLY A 191 -5.80 6.11 -3.57
N PHE A 192 -7.00 6.16 -4.15
CA PHE A 192 -8.02 5.11 -4.06
C PHE A 192 -7.74 4.01 -5.09
N VAL A 193 -7.05 2.95 -4.65
CA VAL A 193 -6.56 1.88 -5.54
C VAL A 193 -7.70 0.98 -6.01
N ILE A 194 -7.86 0.85 -7.33
CA ILE A 194 -8.83 -0.02 -8.01
C ILE A 194 -8.14 -0.90 -9.05
N GLY A 195 -8.85 -1.86 -9.63
CA GLY A 195 -8.34 -2.69 -10.73
C GLY A 195 -8.60 -4.20 -10.55
N PRO A 196 -7.95 -5.05 -11.37
CA PRO A 196 -8.15 -6.49 -11.34
C PRO A 196 -7.65 -7.15 -10.04
N PHE A 197 -8.31 -8.23 -9.60
CA PHE A 197 -7.96 -9.00 -8.41
C PHE A 197 -7.02 -10.14 -8.73
N LEU A 198 -6.06 -10.38 -7.84
CA LEU A 198 -5.31 -11.64 -7.80
C LEU A 198 -5.73 -12.45 -6.57
N GLN A 199 -5.89 -11.79 -5.42
CA GLN A 199 -6.35 -12.43 -4.19
C GLN A 199 -7.85 -12.77 -4.24
N PRO A 200 -8.29 -13.83 -3.53
CA PRO A 200 -9.70 -14.25 -3.52
C PRO A 200 -10.61 -13.36 -2.66
N SER A 201 -10.05 -12.37 -1.96
CA SER A 201 -10.78 -11.47 -1.07
C SER A 201 -10.88 -10.06 -1.61
N VAL A 202 -12.07 -9.47 -1.45
CA VAL A 202 -12.33 -8.05 -1.69
C VAL A 202 -11.59 -7.21 -0.65
N ASN A 203 -10.84 -6.21 -1.09
CA ASN A 203 -10.25 -5.20 -0.22
C ASN A 203 -11.20 -4.00 -0.07
N PHE A 204 -10.96 -3.14 0.92
CA PHE A 204 -11.87 -2.03 1.24
C PHE A 204 -12.27 -1.16 0.04
N THR A 205 -11.31 -0.72 -0.78
CA THR A 205 -11.62 0.20 -1.90
C THR A 205 -12.57 -0.44 -2.92
N VAL A 206 -12.45 -1.75 -3.11
CA VAL A 206 -13.32 -2.50 -4.01
C VAL A 206 -14.64 -2.80 -3.35
N GLU A 207 -14.66 -3.07 -2.04
CA GLU A 207 -15.91 -3.21 -1.29
C GLU A 207 -16.76 -1.95 -1.43
N GLU A 208 -16.13 -0.77 -1.35
CA GLU A 208 -16.79 0.50 -1.59
C GLU A 208 -17.36 0.60 -3.02
N VAL A 209 -16.60 0.20 -4.06
CA VAL A 209 -17.14 0.12 -5.44
C VAL A 209 -18.31 -0.86 -5.55
N LEU A 210 -18.23 -2.03 -4.91
CA LEU A 210 -19.33 -3.00 -4.88
C LEU A 210 -20.58 -2.46 -4.17
N ARG A 211 -20.40 -1.66 -3.11
CA ARG A 211 -21.52 -1.00 -2.43
C ARG A 211 -22.22 -0.01 -3.35
N LEU A 212 -21.50 0.66 -4.25
CA LEU A 212 -22.10 1.51 -5.30
C LEU A 212 -22.97 0.70 -6.24
N ILE A 213 -22.44 -0.43 -6.69
CA ILE A 213 -23.10 -1.31 -7.65
C ILE A 213 -24.37 -1.94 -7.05
N ASN A 214 -24.31 -2.34 -5.78
CA ASN A 214 -25.40 -3.05 -5.09
C ASN A 214 -26.47 -2.12 -4.50
N GLY A 215 -26.32 -0.80 -4.66
CA GLY A 215 -27.27 0.21 -4.18
C GLY A 215 -27.43 0.31 -2.66
N ASN A 216 -26.44 -0.17 -1.90
CA ASN A 216 -26.59 -0.40 -0.45
C ASN A 216 -26.22 0.80 0.44
N ARG A 217 -25.93 1.99 -0.10
CA ARG A 217 -25.78 3.23 0.70
C ARG A 217 -25.72 4.50 -0.15
N ALA A 218 -26.10 5.63 0.44
CA ALA A 218 -25.60 6.94 -0.01
C ALA A 218 -24.08 6.97 0.19
N PHE A 219 -23.33 6.93 -0.90
CA PHE A 219 -21.90 7.16 -0.84
C PHE A 219 -21.63 8.60 -0.42
N PRO A 220 -20.56 8.88 0.35
CA PRO A 220 -20.19 10.26 0.63
C PRO A 220 -20.00 11.00 -0.69
N SER A 221 -20.69 12.14 -0.85
CA SER A 221 -20.53 13.02 -1.99
C SER A 221 -19.15 13.67 -1.93
N ASP A 222 -18.14 12.93 -2.38
CA ASP A 222 -16.74 13.30 -2.26
C ASP A 222 -15.99 13.08 -3.58
N ILE A 223 -14.78 13.63 -3.65
CA ILE A 223 -13.85 13.50 -4.77
C ILE A 223 -12.87 12.37 -4.47
N PHE A 224 -12.89 11.35 -5.32
CA PHE A 224 -12.02 10.19 -5.22
C PHE A 224 -10.79 10.37 -6.10
N ARG A 225 -9.63 9.99 -5.57
CA ARG A 225 -8.33 10.04 -6.25
C ARG A 225 -7.98 8.64 -6.78
N PHE A 226 -8.69 8.16 -7.79
CA PHE A 226 -8.54 6.79 -8.30
C PHE A 226 -7.16 6.53 -8.89
N VAL A 227 -6.67 5.31 -8.74
CA VAL A 227 -5.43 4.82 -9.36
C VAL A 227 -5.55 3.32 -9.60
N ASP A 228 -5.02 2.83 -10.73
CA ASP A 228 -4.98 1.40 -11.02
C ASP A 228 -3.88 0.70 -10.19
N VAL A 229 -4.20 -0.48 -9.64
CA VAL A 229 -3.26 -1.28 -8.83
C VAL A 229 -1.99 -1.65 -9.61
N ARG A 230 -2.07 -1.80 -10.93
CA ARG A 230 -0.92 -2.08 -11.79
C ARG A 230 0.01 -0.88 -11.88
N ASP A 231 -0.53 0.34 -11.89
CA ASP A 231 0.27 1.57 -11.87
C ASP A 231 0.94 1.75 -10.51
N VAL A 232 0.22 1.48 -9.41
CA VAL A 232 0.80 1.50 -8.06
C VAL A 232 1.93 0.48 -7.94
N ALA A 233 1.74 -0.74 -8.42
CA ALA A 233 2.78 -1.77 -8.37
C ALA A 233 4.00 -1.40 -9.21
N ASN A 234 3.81 -0.87 -10.42
CA ASN A 234 4.91 -0.35 -11.24
C ASN A 234 5.62 0.84 -10.58
N ALA A 235 4.90 1.75 -9.92
CA ALA A 235 5.49 2.87 -9.20
C ALA A 235 6.40 2.39 -8.06
N HIS A 236 6.03 1.33 -7.34
CA HIS A 236 6.91 0.71 -6.34
C HIS A 236 8.18 0.17 -6.98
N ILE A 237 8.05 -0.61 -8.05
CA ILE A 237 9.20 -1.21 -8.73
C ILE A 237 10.13 -0.14 -9.28
N GLN A 238 9.59 0.92 -9.90
CA GLN A 238 10.40 2.04 -10.41
C GLN A 238 11.05 2.84 -9.28
N ALA A 239 10.36 3.03 -8.14
CA ALA A 239 10.97 3.66 -6.97
C ALA A 239 12.21 2.89 -6.47
N PHE A 240 12.26 1.58 -6.70
CA PHE A 240 13.45 0.78 -6.46
C PHE A 240 14.47 0.82 -7.61
N GLU A 241 14.04 0.52 -8.84
CA GLU A 241 14.92 0.33 -10.00
C GLU A 241 15.57 1.63 -10.52
N VAL A 242 14.90 2.78 -10.36
CA VAL A 242 15.42 4.07 -10.81
C VAL A 242 16.39 4.64 -9.75
N PRO A 243 17.70 4.76 -10.04
CA PRO A 243 18.67 5.15 -9.02
C PRO A 243 18.42 6.54 -8.42
N SER A 244 17.91 7.48 -9.23
CA SER A 244 17.61 8.86 -8.82
C SER A 244 16.27 9.03 -8.11
N ALA A 245 15.43 7.99 -8.00
CA ALA A 245 14.17 8.08 -7.26
C ALA A 245 14.47 8.35 -5.78
N SER A 246 13.77 9.33 -5.21
CA SER A 246 13.92 9.74 -3.81
C SER A 246 12.65 10.40 -3.28
N GLY A 247 12.53 10.49 -1.96
CA GLY A 247 11.44 11.20 -1.32
C GLY A 247 10.10 10.47 -1.39
N ARG A 248 9.03 11.22 -1.65
CA ARG A 248 7.64 10.74 -1.69
C ARG A 248 7.17 10.73 -3.14
N CYS A 249 6.14 9.95 -3.45
CA CYS A 249 5.55 9.90 -4.78
C CYS A 249 4.04 9.78 -4.69
N CYS A 250 3.31 10.83 -5.05
CA CYS A 250 1.85 10.79 -5.14
C CYS A 250 1.44 9.97 -6.36
N VAL A 251 0.74 8.85 -6.14
CA VAL A 251 0.28 7.99 -7.24
C VAL A 251 -1.24 8.07 -7.34
N VAL A 252 -1.69 8.99 -8.19
CA VAL A 252 -3.09 9.27 -8.48
C VAL A 252 -3.27 9.32 -9.99
N GLY A 253 -4.13 8.46 -10.55
CA GLY A 253 -4.41 8.41 -11.98
C GLY A 253 -5.49 9.40 -12.41
N SER A 254 -6.57 9.50 -11.64
CA SER A 254 -7.66 10.46 -11.92
C SER A 254 -8.33 10.96 -10.64
N MET A 255 -8.84 12.20 -10.69
CA MET A 255 -9.69 12.76 -9.65
C MET A 255 -11.12 12.85 -10.17
N VAL A 256 -12.02 12.08 -9.57
CA VAL A 256 -13.39 11.91 -10.07
C VAL A 256 -14.36 12.09 -8.91
N HIS A 257 -15.34 12.98 -9.10
CA HIS A 257 -16.44 13.11 -8.15
C HIS A 257 -17.31 11.84 -8.20
N TYR A 258 -17.86 11.43 -7.08
CA TYR A 258 -18.69 10.23 -6.96
C TYR A 258 -19.76 10.08 -8.09
N THR A 259 -20.48 11.16 -8.40
CA THR A 259 -21.52 11.14 -9.44
C THR A 259 -20.97 10.84 -10.84
N GLU A 260 -19.74 11.25 -11.14
CA GLU A 260 -19.12 10.97 -12.41
C GLU A 260 -18.66 9.51 -12.49
N ALA A 261 -18.16 8.95 -11.38
CA ALA A 261 -17.85 7.52 -11.29
C ALA A 261 -19.11 6.66 -11.52
N LEU A 262 -20.27 7.06 -10.98
CA LEU A 262 -21.55 6.40 -11.26
C LEU A 262 -21.93 6.44 -12.73
N LYS A 263 -21.75 7.58 -13.41
CA LYS A 263 -22.03 7.69 -14.85
C LYS A 263 -21.15 6.75 -15.67
N ILE A 264 -19.84 6.73 -15.40
CA ILE A 264 -18.91 5.81 -16.06
C ILE A 264 -19.36 4.36 -15.87
N MET A 265 -19.76 3.97 -14.65
CA MET A 265 -20.28 2.61 -14.40
C MET A 265 -21.56 2.33 -15.17
N HIS A 266 -22.48 3.29 -15.28
CA HIS A 266 -23.72 3.13 -16.04
C HIS A 266 -23.46 2.99 -17.54
N GLU A 267 -22.53 3.77 -18.10
CA GLU A 267 -22.14 3.69 -19.51
C GLU A 267 -21.51 2.34 -19.86
N LEU A 268 -20.64 1.83 -18.98
CA LEU A 268 -20.00 0.52 -19.17
C LEU A 268 -20.96 -0.65 -18.94
N TYR A 269 -21.91 -0.50 -18.01
CA TYR A 269 -22.84 -1.55 -17.61
C TYR A 269 -24.27 -1.01 -17.46
N PRO A 270 -24.98 -0.76 -18.57
CA PRO A 270 -26.30 -0.11 -18.56
C PRO A 270 -27.39 -0.84 -17.77
N ASN A 271 -27.23 -2.16 -17.59
CA ASN A 271 -28.20 -3.01 -16.90
C ASN A 271 -27.94 -3.14 -15.40
N LEU A 272 -26.89 -2.53 -14.85
CA LEU A 272 -26.65 -2.54 -13.41
C LEU A 272 -27.73 -1.70 -12.68
N PRO A 273 -28.33 -2.22 -11.60
CA PRO A 273 -29.28 -1.48 -10.79
C PRO A 273 -28.53 -0.48 -9.91
N LEU A 274 -27.99 0.59 -10.51
CA LEU A 274 -27.34 1.66 -9.77
C LEU A 274 -28.39 2.47 -8.99
N SER A 275 -28.25 2.53 -7.67
CA SER A 275 -29.12 3.38 -6.85
C SER A 275 -28.73 4.85 -7.04
N GLY A 276 -29.61 5.65 -7.64
CA GLY A 276 -29.36 7.07 -7.90
C GLY A 276 -30.32 7.74 -8.88
N LYS A 277 -31.49 7.12 -9.13
CA LYS A 277 -32.67 7.85 -9.60
C LYS A 277 -33.40 8.46 -8.41
#